data_AF-A0A2V8K4Z7-F1
#
_entry.id   AF-A0A2V8K4Z7-F1
#
_cell.length_a   1.000
_cell.length_b   1.000
_cell.length_c   1.000
_cell.angle_alpha   90.00
_cell.angle_beta   90.00
_cell.angle_gamma   90.00
#
_symmetry.space_group_name_H-M   'P 1'
#
loop_
_entity.id
_entity.type
_entity.pdbx_description
1 polymer ?
#
loop_
_entity_poly.entity_id
_entity_poly.type
_entity_poly.pdbx_seq_one_letter_code
_entity_poly.pdbx_strand_id
1 'polypeptide(L)'
;MSTNLPLPEDKPSNRGRFSDDRAYWEELHERRYLQWQGGDGIEQIAASEGVTYNAVKHSLLWCEARLSRAEVLAAHQTRLRLQAFGRLSTRYLDELERLMSDRNPVVRTRALEAFRKTVGLEMGSAVNVNVSQRTTVSNGNPCSFEEVMDRVRSRLVAEQREQACIAAPGDASSTARSSE
;
A
#
# COMPACT_ATOMS: atom_id res chain seq x y z
N MET A 1 8.84 2.23 -15.44
CA MET A 1 9.76 3.34 -15.73
C MET A 1 10.42 3.70 -14.41
N SER A 2 11.75 3.59 -14.33
CA SER A 2 12.53 3.73 -13.10
C SER A 2 12.46 5.16 -12.55
N THR A 3 12.08 5.28 -11.28
CA THR A 3 12.09 6.52 -10.50
C THR A 3 13.52 6.86 -10.10
N ASN A 4 14.17 7.75 -10.85
CA ASN A 4 15.38 8.43 -10.37
C ASN A 4 14.93 9.57 -9.47
N LEU A 5 15.03 9.37 -8.15
CA LEU A 5 15.05 10.50 -7.23
C LEU A 5 16.33 11.30 -7.53
N PRO A 6 16.24 12.55 -8.02
CA PRO A 6 17.43 13.33 -8.32
C PRO A 6 18.25 13.53 -7.04
N LEU A 7 19.57 13.37 -7.15
CA LEU A 7 20.50 13.55 -6.04
C LEU A 7 20.43 15.01 -5.56
N PRO A 8 20.83 15.32 -4.32
CA PRO A 8 20.86 16.69 -3.80
C PRO A 8 21.64 17.67 -4.69
N GLU A 9 22.58 17.15 -5.49
CA GLU A 9 23.45 17.86 -6.43
C GLU A 9 22.75 18.26 -7.74
N ASP A 10 21.59 17.67 -8.07
CA ASP A 10 20.79 17.95 -9.27
C ASP A 10 19.68 18.98 -9.01
N LYS A 11 19.65 19.60 -7.82
CA LYS A 11 18.61 20.59 -7.48
C LYS A 11 18.84 21.87 -8.30
N PRO A 12 17.82 22.39 -9.01
CA PRO A 12 17.94 23.65 -9.72
C PRO A 12 18.38 24.77 -8.78
N SER A 13 19.40 25.51 -9.20
CA SER A 13 19.93 26.66 -8.44
C SER A 13 18.86 27.75 -8.24
N ASN A 14 17.89 27.83 -9.15
CA ASN A 14 16.82 28.82 -9.14
C ASN A 14 15.50 28.17 -8.72
N ARG A 15 14.69 28.89 -7.91
CA ARG A 15 13.44 28.35 -7.35
C ARG A 15 12.21 28.76 -8.16
N GLY A 16 11.33 27.80 -8.44
CA GLY A 16 9.94 28.05 -8.85
C GLY A 16 9.78 28.57 -10.28
N ARG A 17 8.87 29.54 -10.49
CA ARG A 17 8.47 30.08 -11.81
C ARG A 17 9.63 30.68 -12.63
N PHE A 18 10.72 31.05 -11.97
CA PHE A 18 11.91 31.66 -12.58
C PHE A 18 13.06 30.67 -12.78
N SER A 19 12.80 29.38 -12.51
CA SER A 19 13.72 28.29 -12.82
C SER A 19 13.49 27.81 -14.25
N ASP A 20 14.58 27.56 -14.97
CA ASP A 20 14.51 26.91 -16.29
C ASP A 20 14.01 25.46 -16.17
N ASP A 21 14.27 24.82 -15.02
CA ASP A 21 13.82 23.46 -14.69
C ASP A 21 12.39 23.40 -14.15
N ARG A 22 11.42 23.86 -14.94
CA ARG A 22 10.01 23.87 -14.55
C ARG A 22 9.46 22.47 -14.24
N ALA A 23 9.84 21.47 -15.03
CA ALA A 23 9.38 20.09 -14.86
C ALA A 23 9.76 19.51 -13.49
N TYR A 24 10.99 19.81 -13.02
CA TYR A 24 11.45 19.39 -11.69
C TYR A 24 10.55 19.95 -10.58
N TRP A 25 10.22 21.24 -10.65
CA TRP A 25 9.39 21.88 -9.62
C TRP A 25 7.94 21.36 -9.64
N GLU A 26 7.38 21.11 -10.82
CA GLU A 26 6.06 20.49 -10.96
C GLU A 26 6.03 19.09 -10.33
N GLU A 27 7.00 18.23 -10.67
CA GLU A 27 7.13 16.90 -10.08
C GLU A 27 7.34 16.96 -8.56
N LEU A 28 8.14 17.90 -8.06
CA LEU A 28 8.35 18.09 -6.63
C LEU A 28 7.04 18.44 -5.91
N HIS A 29 6.24 19.34 -6.49
CA HIS A 29 4.96 19.73 -5.90
C HIS A 29 3.98 18.55 -5.88
N GLU A 30 3.87 17.82 -7.00
CA GLU A 30 3.02 16.63 -7.10
C GLU A 30 3.44 15.53 -6.12
N ARG A 31 4.74 15.23 -6.00
CA ARG A 31 5.26 14.23 -5.07
C ARG A 31 4.92 14.56 -3.62
N ARG A 32 5.11 15.81 -3.20
CA ARG A 32 4.74 16.29 -1.85
C ARG A 32 3.23 16.21 -1.63
N TYR A 33 2.43 16.57 -2.64
CA TYR A 33 0.98 16.51 -2.56
C TYR A 33 0.47 15.07 -2.41
N LEU A 34 1.06 14.11 -3.14
CA LEU A 34 0.74 12.69 -3.01
C LEU A 34 1.14 12.13 -1.64
N GLN A 35 2.32 12.48 -1.10
CA GLN A 35 2.72 12.09 0.26
C GLN A 35 1.74 12.63 1.31
N TRP A 36 1.34 13.90 1.16
CA TRP A 36 0.35 14.51 2.03
C TRP A 36 -1.04 13.85 1.86
N GLN A 37 -1.48 13.52 0.65
CA GLN A 37 -2.70 12.74 0.47
C GLN A 37 -2.61 11.35 1.14
N GLY A 38 -1.42 10.74 1.13
CA GLY A 38 -1.10 9.46 1.77
C GLY A 38 -1.17 9.48 3.31
N GLY A 39 -1.27 10.65 3.94
CA GLY A 39 -1.47 10.80 5.38
C GLY A 39 -0.35 11.53 6.13
N ASP A 40 0.80 11.78 5.49
CA ASP A 40 1.99 12.36 6.14
C ASP A 40 1.78 13.82 6.57
N GLY A 41 2.31 14.20 7.74
CA GLY A 41 2.28 15.59 8.20
C GLY A 41 3.10 16.54 7.30
N ILE A 42 2.74 17.83 7.24
CA ILE A 42 3.56 18.81 6.50
C ILE A 42 4.95 18.90 7.15
N GLU A 43 5.00 18.86 8.48
CA GLU A 43 6.22 18.82 9.29
C GLU A 43 7.04 17.56 9.01
N GLN A 44 6.38 16.42 8.82
CA GLN A 44 7.05 15.14 8.54
C GLN A 44 7.69 15.15 7.15
N ILE A 45 6.98 15.64 6.13
CA ILE A 45 7.51 15.81 4.78
C ILE A 45 8.65 16.84 4.77
N ALA A 46 8.50 17.92 5.52
CA ALA A 46 9.53 18.95 5.65
C ALA A 46 10.81 18.38 6.29
N ALA A 47 10.66 17.60 7.36
CA ALA A 47 11.77 16.94 8.04
C ALA A 47 12.47 15.91 7.16
N SER A 48 11.73 15.07 6.43
CA SER A 48 12.32 14.02 5.57
C SER A 48 13.10 14.59 4.38
N GLU A 49 12.71 15.76 3.89
CA GLU A 49 13.37 16.42 2.77
C GLU A 49 14.40 17.49 3.18
N GLY A 50 14.53 17.79 4.48
CA GLY A 50 15.38 18.86 4.99
C GLY A 50 14.96 20.26 4.51
N VAL A 51 13.66 20.50 4.38
CA VAL A 51 13.09 21.79 3.94
C VAL A 51 12.22 22.41 5.03
N THR A 52 11.79 23.66 4.82
CA THR A 52 10.92 24.34 5.77
C THR A 52 9.46 23.88 5.62
N TYR A 53 8.70 23.95 6.71
CA TYR A 53 7.24 23.75 6.69
C TYR A 53 6.55 24.56 5.59
N ASN A 54 6.94 25.84 5.43
CA ASN A 54 6.36 26.71 4.42
C ASN A 54 6.65 26.24 2.98
N ALA A 55 7.82 25.65 2.70
CA ALA A 55 8.13 25.12 1.38
C ALA A 55 7.17 23.99 0.97
N VAL A 56 6.85 23.12 1.92
CA VAL A 56 5.86 22.05 1.71
C VAL A 56 4.46 22.65 1.61
N LYS A 57 4.05 23.54 2.53
CA LYS A 57 2.75 24.22 2.49
C LYS A 57 2.49 24.92 1.14
N HIS A 58 3.48 25.63 0.60
CA HIS A 58 3.36 26.27 -0.71
C HIS A 58 3.23 25.26 -1.85
N SER A 59 3.88 24.09 -1.75
CA SER A 59 3.71 23.01 -2.73
C SER A 59 2.28 22.48 -2.74
N LEU A 60 1.67 22.30 -1.56
CA LEU A 60 0.29 21.85 -1.45
C LEU A 60 -0.69 22.88 -2.03
N LEU A 61 -0.53 24.16 -1.67
CA LEU A 61 -1.36 25.24 -2.20
C LEU A 61 -1.21 25.39 -3.72
N TRP A 62 0.00 25.16 -4.26
CA TRP A 62 0.23 25.17 -5.70
C TRP A 62 -0.58 24.08 -6.41
N CYS A 63 -0.63 22.86 -5.86
CA CYS A 63 -1.46 21.78 -6.39
C CYS A 63 -2.96 22.11 -6.25
N GLU A 64 -3.42 22.52 -5.06
CA GLU A 64 -4.83 22.80 -4.80
C GLU A 64 -5.38 23.93 -5.68
N ALA A 65 -4.58 24.95 -5.99
CA ALA A 65 -4.97 26.03 -6.89
C ALA A 65 -5.26 25.57 -8.33
N ARG A 66 -4.81 24.37 -8.71
CA ARG A 66 -4.97 23.78 -10.05
C ARG A 66 -6.05 22.70 -10.10
N LEU A 67 -6.63 22.36 -8.95
CA LEU A 67 -7.68 21.37 -8.81
C LEU A 67 -9.04 22.04 -8.69
N SER A 68 -10.09 21.33 -9.09
CA SER A 68 -11.44 21.75 -8.78
C SER A 68 -11.71 21.66 -7.27
N ARG A 69 -12.68 22.43 -6.78
CA ARG A 69 -13.11 22.37 -5.37
C ARG A 69 -13.50 20.95 -4.95
N ALA A 70 -14.12 20.18 -5.84
CA ALA A 70 -14.52 18.80 -5.57
C ALA A 70 -13.31 17.88 -5.35
N GLU A 71 -12.27 18.03 -6.18
CA GLU A 71 -11.02 17.27 -6.06
C GLU A 71 -10.25 17.63 -4.79
N VAL A 72 -10.19 18.91 -4.42
CA VAL A 72 -9.59 19.34 -3.15
C VAL A 72 -10.31 18.68 -1.98
N LEU A 73 -11.64 18.73 -1.93
CA LEU A 73 -12.40 18.09 -0.85
C LEU A 73 -12.19 16.57 -0.81
N ALA A 74 -12.13 15.91 -1.97
CA ALA A 74 -11.86 14.47 -2.05
C ALA A 74 -10.45 14.11 -1.53
N ALA A 75 -9.45 14.92 -1.85
CA ALA A 75 -8.08 14.76 -1.36
C ALA A 75 -8.01 14.86 0.17
N HIS A 76 -8.61 15.91 0.73
CA HIS A 76 -8.70 16.11 2.19
C HIS A 76 -9.43 14.96 2.89
N GLN A 77 -10.55 14.50 2.32
CA GLN A 77 -11.29 13.38 2.88
C GLN A 77 -10.49 12.07 2.84
N THR A 78 -9.76 11.83 1.75
CA THR A 78 -8.90 10.65 1.59
C THR A 78 -7.80 10.65 2.64
N ARG A 79 -7.12 11.79 2.83
CA ARG A 79 -6.11 11.96 3.88
C ARG A 79 -6.68 11.65 5.27
N LEU A 80 -7.83 12.22 5.62
CA LEU A 80 -8.45 11.98 6.93
C LEU A 80 -8.75 10.50 7.17
N ARG A 81 -9.22 9.78 6.14
CA ARG A 81 -9.45 8.33 6.22
C ARG A 81 -8.16 7.56 6.44
N LEU A 82 -7.09 7.87 5.69
CA LEU A 82 -5.81 7.20 5.84
C LEU A 82 -5.19 7.46 7.21
N GLN A 83 -5.29 8.68 7.74
CA GLN A 83 -4.83 8.98 9.10
C GLN A 83 -5.65 8.24 10.17
N ALA A 84 -6.97 8.17 10.01
CA ALA A 84 -7.82 7.41 10.93
C ALA A 84 -7.48 5.91 10.89
N PHE A 85 -7.28 5.36 9.69
CA PHE A 85 -6.87 3.98 9.49
C PHE A 85 -5.51 3.71 10.15
N GLY A 86 -4.51 4.56 9.91
CA GLY A 86 -3.18 4.43 10.53
C GLY A 86 -3.24 4.41 12.06
N ARG A 87 -4.05 5.27 12.68
CA ARG A 87 -4.25 5.28 14.14
C ARG A 87 -4.91 4.00 14.65
N LEU A 88 -5.91 3.50 13.92
CA LEU A 88 -6.60 2.27 14.28
C LEU A 88 -5.69 1.05 14.11
N SER A 89 -4.88 1.01 13.05
CA SER A 89 -3.94 -0.08 12.81
C SER A 89 -2.85 -0.13 13.89
N THR A 90 -2.30 1.01 14.31
CA THR A 90 -1.32 1.05 15.41
C THR A 90 -1.93 0.50 16.70
N ARG A 91 -3.12 0.98 17.09
CA ARG A 91 -3.82 0.48 18.28
C ARG A 91 -4.12 -1.02 18.22
N TYR A 92 -4.50 -1.51 17.04
CA TYR A 92 -4.74 -2.92 16.83
C TYR A 92 -3.47 -3.75 17.04
N LEU A 93 -2.33 -3.30 16.52
CA LEU A 93 -1.05 -3.98 16.70
C LEU A 93 -0.58 -3.95 18.15
N ASP A 94 -0.69 -2.80 18.83
CA ASP A 94 -0.34 -2.68 20.26
C ASP A 94 -1.16 -3.65 21.13
N GLU A 95 -2.47 -3.74 20.85
CA GLU A 95 -3.36 -4.63 21.57
C GLU A 95 -3.09 -6.10 21.24
N LEU A 96 -2.77 -6.42 19.99
CA LEU A 96 -2.36 -7.76 19.60
C LEU A 96 -1.06 -8.19 20.30
N GLU A 97 -0.05 -7.31 20.37
CA GLU A 97 1.19 -7.55 21.10
C GLU A 97 0.94 -7.81 22.60
N ARG A 98 0.05 -7.01 23.20
CA ARG A 98 -0.40 -7.21 24.59
C ARG A 98 -1.04 -8.57 24.81
N LEU A 99 -1.96 -8.99 23.93
CA LEU A 99 -2.64 -10.29 24.02
C LEU A 99 -1.70 -11.46 23.77
N MET A 100 -0.72 -11.30 22.86
CA MET A 100 0.30 -12.30 22.59
C MET A 100 1.27 -12.49 23.76
N SER A 101 1.44 -11.46 24.59
CA SER A 101 2.24 -11.49 25.81
C SER A 101 1.50 -12.05 27.04
N ASP A 102 0.22 -12.39 26.91
CA ASP A 102 -0.58 -12.93 28.02
C ASP A 102 -0.04 -14.30 28.48
N ARG A 103 -0.07 -14.54 29.79
CA ARG A 103 0.36 -15.83 30.38
C ARG A 103 -0.59 -16.96 30.03
N ASN A 104 -1.87 -16.66 29.79
CA ASN A 104 -2.90 -17.63 29.46
C ASN A 104 -2.80 -18.06 27.97
N PRO A 105 -2.51 -19.34 27.68
CA PRO A 105 -2.39 -19.81 26.30
C PRO A 105 -3.70 -19.70 25.50
N VAL A 106 -4.86 -19.73 26.14
CA VAL A 106 -6.16 -19.61 25.46
C VAL A 106 -6.36 -18.21 24.87
N VAL A 107 -5.91 -17.17 25.58
CA VAL A 107 -5.97 -15.78 25.11
C VAL A 107 -5.10 -15.60 23.88
N ARG A 108 -3.87 -16.11 23.91
CA ARG A 108 -2.94 -16.07 22.77
C ARG A 108 -3.51 -16.77 21.53
N THR A 109 -4.08 -17.95 21.69
CA THR A 109 -4.67 -18.70 20.57
C THR A 109 -5.84 -17.93 19.93
N ARG A 110 -6.72 -17.34 20.74
CA ARG A 110 -7.84 -16.52 20.22
C ARG A 110 -7.36 -15.25 19.52
N ALA A 111 -6.32 -14.60 20.04
CA ALA A 111 -5.73 -13.43 19.41
C ALA A 111 -5.11 -13.78 18.04
N LEU A 112 -4.41 -14.92 17.94
CA LEU A 112 -3.88 -15.42 16.67
C LEU A 112 -4.98 -15.75 15.67
N GLU A 113 -6.07 -16.37 16.11
CA GLU A 113 -7.24 -16.66 15.27
C GLU A 113 -7.86 -15.37 14.73
N ALA A 114 -8.09 -14.37 15.59
CA ALA A 114 -8.60 -13.06 15.19
C ALA A 114 -7.67 -12.34 14.20
N PHE A 115 -6.36 -12.42 14.43
CA PHE A 115 -5.34 -11.90 13.51
C PHE A 115 -5.41 -12.59 12.16
N ARG A 116 -5.40 -13.92 12.11
CA ARG A 116 -5.47 -14.70 10.86
C ARG A 116 -6.73 -14.39 10.04
N LYS A 117 -7.86 -14.19 10.70
CA LYS A 117 -9.10 -13.73 10.05
C LYS A 117 -8.95 -12.33 9.47
N THR A 118 -8.31 -11.42 10.19
CA THR A 118 -8.11 -10.02 9.76
C THR A 118 -7.14 -9.92 8.57
N VAL A 119 -6.10 -10.76 8.53
CA VAL A 119 -5.14 -10.80 7.40
C VAL A 119 -5.55 -11.75 6.26
N GLY A 120 -6.69 -12.42 6.38
CA GLY A 120 -7.20 -13.32 5.33
C GLY A 120 -6.43 -14.64 5.19
N LEU A 121 -5.67 -15.05 6.20
CA LEU A 121 -4.98 -16.35 6.24
C LEU A 121 -5.92 -17.51 6.58
N GLU A 122 -7.08 -17.22 7.20
CA GLU A 122 -8.15 -18.20 7.42
C GLU A 122 -9.34 -17.93 6.49
N MET A 123 -9.48 -18.74 5.44
CA MET A 123 -10.67 -18.78 4.59
C MET A 123 -11.81 -19.46 5.34
N GLY A 124 -12.61 -18.68 6.08
CA GLY A 124 -13.78 -19.22 6.79
C GLY A 124 -14.67 -18.22 7.51
N SER A 125 -14.24 -16.97 7.70
CA SER A 125 -15.11 -15.94 8.28
C SER A 125 -14.75 -14.59 7.67
N ALA A 126 -15.52 -14.19 6.67
CA ALA A 126 -15.32 -12.96 5.92
C ALA A 126 -15.65 -11.72 6.78
N VAL A 127 -14.65 -11.20 7.50
CA VAL A 127 -14.68 -9.79 7.90
C VAL A 127 -14.22 -9.00 6.69
N ASN A 128 -15.18 -8.67 5.83
CA ASN A 128 -14.96 -7.75 4.71
C ASN A 128 -14.69 -6.36 5.30
N VAL A 129 -13.41 -6.01 5.47
CA VAL A 129 -13.02 -4.62 5.70
C VAL A 129 -13.29 -3.91 4.38
N ASN A 130 -14.45 -3.26 4.28
CA ASN A 130 -14.82 -2.44 3.13
C ASN A 130 -13.90 -1.21 3.09
N VAL A 131 -12.68 -1.39 2.57
CA VAL A 131 -11.83 -0.31 2.12
C VAL A 131 -12.53 0.26 0.90
N SER A 132 -13.34 1.31 1.10
CA SER A 132 -13.97 2.05 0.00
C SER A 132 -12.94 2.28 -1.11
N GLN A 133 -13.22 1.70 -2.28
CA GLN A 133 -12.44 1.59 -3.51
C GLN A 133 -12.04 2.94 -4.15
N ARG A 134 -11.57 3.90 -3.37
CA ARG A 134 -11.08 5.20 -3.87
C ARG A 134 -9.62 5.47 -3.54
N THR A 135 -8.88 4.47 -3.08
CA THR A 135 -7.41 4.53 -3.09
C THR A 135 -6.95 4.21 -4.51
N THR A 136 -7.05 5.20 -5.39
CA THR A 136 -6.33 5.20 -6.67
C THR A 136 -4.85 5.16 -6.35
N VAL A 137 -4.29 3.95 -6.31
CA VAL A 137 -2.85 3.74 -6.33
C VAL A 137 -2.38 4.32 -7.65
N SER A 138 -1.59 5.38 -7.57
CA SER A 138 -0.93 6.02 -8.71
C SER A 138 -0.08 4.97 -9.42
N ASN A 139 -0.61 4.41 -10.51
CA ASN A 139 0.11 3.61 -11.50
C ASN A 139 -0.74 3.55 -12.78
N GLY A 140 -0.77 4.64 -13.54
CA GLY A 140 -0.95 4.69 -15.00
C GLY A 140 -2.19 4.07 -15.66
N ASN A 141 -3.05 3.35 -14.95
CA ASN A 141 -4.33 2.83 -15.40
C ASN A 141 -5.22 2.58 -14.17
N PRO A 142 -6.45 3.13 -14.10
CA PRO A 142 -7.35 2.90 -12.99
C PRO A 142 -7.89 1.47 -13.07
N CYS A 143 -7.17 0.51 -12.51
CA CYS A 143 -7.71 -0.83 -12.29
C CYS A 143 -8.42 -0.88 -10.94
N SER A 144 -9.65 -1.39 -10.93
CA SER A 144 -10.41 -1.58 -9.69
C SER A 144 -9.72 -2.63 -8.80
N PHE A 145 -9.98 -2.59 -7.50
CA PHE A 145 -9.48 -3.61 -6.58
C PHE A 145 -9.89 -5.03 -7.00
N GLU A 146 -11.09 -5.17 -7.56
CA GLU A 146 -11.60 -6.43 -8.09
C GLU A 146 -10.73 -6.93 -9.26
N GLU A 147 -10.32 -6.05 -10.17
CA GLU A 147 -9.43 -6.40 -11.29
C GLU A 147 -8.03 -6.82 -10.82
N VAL A 148 -7.51 -6.21 -9.77
CA VAL A 148 -6.22 -6.60 -9.17
C VAL A 148 -6.34 -7.97 -8.51
N MET A 149 -7.42 -8.22 -7.78
CA MET A 149 -7.68 -9.52 -7.14
C MET A 149 -7.98 -10.63 -8.15
N ASP A 150 -8.61 -10.30 -9.29
CA ASP A 150 -8.79 -11.24 -10.41
C ASP A 150 -7.46 -11.62 -11.04
N ARG A 151 -6.55 -10.65 -11.26
CA ARG A 151 -5.20 -10.93 -11.78
C ARG A 151 -4.38 -11.81 -10.84
N VAL A 152 -4.47 -11.57 -9.53
CA VAL A 152 -3.80 -12.41 -8.53
C VAL A 152 -4.38 -13.82 -8.52
N ARG A 153 -5.72 -13.96 -8.56
CA ARG A 153 -6.38 -15.28 -8.65
C ARG A 153 -5.99 -16.02 -9.93
N SER A 154 -5.96 -15.35 -11.08
CA SER A 154 -5.54 -15.97 -12.34
C SER A 154 -4.08 -16.41 -12.30
N ARG A 155 -3.18 -15.65 -11.68
CA ARG A 155 -1.78 -16.06 -11.48
C ARG A 155 -1.65 -17.27 -10.57
N LEU A 156 -2.37 -17.28 -9.44
CA LEU A 156 -2.34 -18.38 -8.49
C LEU A 156 -2.88 -19.69 -9.10
N VAL A 157 -3.93 -19.61 -9.92
CA VAL A 157 -4.46 -20.76 -10.66
C VAL A 157 -3.50 -21.23 -11.76
N ALA A 158 -2.80 -20.32 -12.42
CA ALA A 158 -1.78 -20.66 -13.41
C ALA A 158 -0.56 -21.36 -12.77
N GLU A 159 -0.06 -20.85 -11.64
CA GLU A 159 1.03 -21.46 -10.89
C GLU A 159 0.64 -22.83 -10.31
N GLN A 160 -0.60 -23.00 -9.84
CA GLN A 160 -1.10 -24.31 -9.40
C GLN A 160 -1.23 -25.30 -10.56
N ARG A 161 -1.56 -24.85 -11.77
CA ARG A 161 -1.58 -25.70 -12.97
C ARG A 161 -0.17 -26.08 -13.41
N GLU A 162 0.78 -25.18 -13.36
CA GLU A 162 2.20 -25.48 -13.63
C GLU A 162 2.77 -26.48 -12.61
N GLN A 163 2.48 -26.31 -11.32
CA GLN A 163 2.88 -27.26 -10.28
C GLN A 163 2.21 -28.62 -10.43
N ALA A 164 0.94 -28.68 -10.86
CA ALA A 164 0.25 -29.93 -11.16
C ALA A 164 0.79 -30.64 -12.42
N CYS A 165 1.28 -29.90 -13.42
CA CYS A 165 1.95 -30.47 -14.59
C CYS A 165 3.36 -31.00 -14.28
N ILE A 166 4.03 -30.47 -13.25
CA ILE A 166 5.33 -30.97 -12.77
C ILE A 166 5.16 -32.23 -11.90
N ALA A 167 3.97 -32.44 -11.30
CA ALA A 167 3.77 -33.43 -10.23
C ALA A 167 3.03 -34.74 -10.61
N ALA A 168 2.86 -35.11 -11.89
CA ALA A 168 2.42 -36.47 -12.25
C ALA A 168 2.69 -36.86 -13.72
N PRO A 169 3.03 -38.12 -14.05
CA PRO A 169 3.86 -39.11 -13.35
C PRO A 169 4.94 -39.72 -14.29
N GLY A 170 6.18 -39.83 -13.82
CA GLY A 170 7.21 -40.69 -14.41
C GLY A 170 7.64 -41.72 -13.38
N ASP A 171 6.92 -42.84 -13.32
CA ASP A 171 7.50 -44.20 -13.28
C ASP A 171 6.42 -45.24 -12.99
N ALA A 172 6.01 -45.92 -14.06
CA ALA A 172 5.52 -47.28 -13.98
C ALA A 172 6.71 -48.23 -14.14
N SER A 173 7.12 -48.92 -13.07
CA SER A 173 7.65 -50.29 -13.15
C SER A 173 8.08 -50.84 -11.79
N SER A 174 7.27 -51.73 -11.23
CA SER A 174 7.75 -53.06 -10.86
C SER A 174 6.57 -53.96 -10.60
N THR A 175 6.27 -54.77 -11.61
CA THR A 175 5.38 -55.92 -11.58
C THR A 175 5.95 -57.06 -10.74
N ALA A 176 5.03 -57.82 -10.14
CA ALA A 176 5.02 -59.28 -9.99
C ALA A 176 5.54 -59.97 -8.69
N ARG A 177 4.69 -60.95 -8.29
CA ARG A 177 4.92 -62.19 -7.50
C ARG A 177 5.01 -62.06 -5.98
N SER A 178 4.37 -62.88 -5.13
CA SER A 178 3.48 -64.06 -5.20
C SER A 178 2.78 -64.14 -3.82
N SER A 179 1.47 -64.33 -3.70
CA SER A 179 0.84 -65.63 -3.37
C SER A 179 1.66 -66.52 -2.43
N GLU A 180 1.42 -66.44 -1.12
CA GLU A 180 0.72 -67.44 -0.26
C GLU A 180 0.63 -66.92 1.18
#